data_AF-A0A843FE77-F1
#
_entry.id   AF-A0A843FE77-F1
#
_cell.length_a   1.000
_cell.length_b   1.000
_cell.length_c   1.000
_cell.angle_alpha   90.00
_cell.angle_beta   90.00
_cell.angle_gamma   90.00
#
_symmetry.space_group_name_H-M   'P 1'
#
loop_
_entity.id
_entity.type
_entity.pdbx_description
1 polymer ?
#
loop_
_entity_poly.entity_id
_entity_poly.type
_entity_poly.pdbx_seq_one_letter_code
_entity_poly.pdbx_strand_id
1 'polypeptide(L)'
;SNDEDKGIVDMQRDCSTATLTATTTGDCFRFYSWSDGVTENPRIVNLESDTNIVAIFDEIKFVIDTTINQGEVYSGYGFNESEQGTYYQYFTTDDGCDSTVVLNLTLNVSLNDVEESTISLYPNPTRGEINFSDMVGEIEVMDMTGKIMKKILNTSNINIDFLPAGFYYLRLHYQDKILIRKVIKQ
;
A
#
# COMPACT_ATOMS: atom_id res chain seq x y z
N SER A 1 -27.67 30.42 1.64
CA SER A 1 -28.27 30.70 0.32
C SER A 1 -28.59 29.37 -0.32
N ASN A 2 -29.72 29.25 -1.01
CA ASN A 2 -29.83 28.20 -2.03
C ASN A 2 -28.72 28.47 -3.02
N ASP A 3 -27.79 27.55 -3.13
CA ASP A 3 -26.86 27.51 -4.23
C ASP A 3 -27.62 26.77 -5.34
N GLU A 4 -28.38 27.52 -6.16
CA GLU A 4 -29.28 26.94 -7.18
C GLU A 4 -28.51 26.06 -8.18
N ASP A 5 -27.19 26.26 -8.28
CA ASP A 5 -26.26 25.44 -9.05
C ASP A 5 -26.11 24.01 -8.47
N LYS A 6 -26.40 23.81 -7.17
CA LYS A 6 -26.28 22.51 -6.47
C LYS A 6 -27.62 21.80 -6.30
N GLY A 7 -28.69 22.57 -6.13
CA GLY A 7 -30.02 22.02 -5.95
C GLY A 7 -31.05 23.05 -5.52
N ILE A 8 -32.30 22.62 -5.56
CA ILE A 8 -33.47 23.40 -5.21
C ILE A 8 -34.22 22.73 -4.06
N VAL A 9 -35.01 23.53 -3.34
CA VAL A 9 -35.92 23.03 -2.30
C VAL A 9 -37.32 23.47 -2.64
N ASP A 10 -38.22 22.50 -2.83
CA ASP A 10 -39.64 22.73 -2.99
C ASP A 10 -40.35 22.56 -1.64
N MET A 11 -41.32 23.43 -1.36
CA MET A 11 -42.15 23.36 -0.17
C MET A 11 -43.62 23.17 -0.56
N GLN A 12 -44.23 22.08 -0.09
CA GLN A 12 -45.67 21.87 -0.17
C GLN A 12 -46.27 21.93 1.23
N ARG A 13 -47.24 22.81 1.44
CA ARG A 13 -47.93 22.95 2.73
C ARG A 13 -49.21 22.14 2.76
N ASP A 14 -49.45 21.45 3.88
CA ASP A 14 -50.72 20.83 4.20
C ASP A 14 -51.08 21.10 5.67
N CYS A 15 -52.07 21.98 5.86
CA CYS A 15 -52.61 22.38 7.16
C CYS A 15 -51.51 22.80 8.17
N SER A 16 -51.24 21.95 9.16
CA SER A 16 -50.26 22.18 10.23
C SER A 16 -48.86 21.67 9.88
N THR A 17 -48.64 21.18 8.66
CA THR A 17 -47.37 20.61 8.22
C THR A 17 -46.89 21.20 6.91
N ALA A 18 -45.58 21.11 6.67
CA ALA A 18 -44.94 21.38 5.39
C ALA A 18 -44.04 20.21 5.02
N THR A 19 -44.14 19.75 3.77
CA THR A 19 -43.22 18.82 3.15
C THR A 19 -42.16 19.61 2.39
N LEU A 20 -40.91 19.42 2.75
CA LEU A 20 -39.74 19.96 2.08
C LEU A 20 -39.11 18.86 1.23
N THR A 21 -38.90 19.12 -0.06
CA THR A 21 -38.23 18.21 -0.98
C THR A 21 -37.00 18.89 -1.54
N ALA A 22 -35.82 18.36 -1.22
CA ALA A 22 -34.58 18.78 -1.85
C ALA A 22 -34.34 17.98 -3.13
N THR A 23 -34.10 18.68 -4.24
CA THR A 23 -33.78 18.08 -5.55
C THR A 23 -32.45 18.63 -6.01
N THR A 24 -31.52 17.76 -6.41
CA THR A 24 -30.22 18.18 -6.94
C THR A 24 -30.36 18.72 -8.35
N THR A 25 -29.60 19.75 -8.68
CA THR A 25 -29.48 20.24 -10.05
C THR A 25 -28.30 19.52 -10.70
N GLY A 26 -28.57 18.70 -11.72
CA GLY A 26 -27.55 17.88 -12.38
C GLY A 26 -27.05 16.68 -11.55
N ASP A 27 -25.99 16.05 -12.04
CA ASP A 27 -25.51 14.74 -11.54
C ASP A 27 -24.26 14.84 -10.63
N CYS A 28 -23.78 16.06 -10.32
CA CYS A 28 -22.53 16.27 -9.59
C CYS A 28 -22.69 16.52 -8.09
N PHE A 29 -23.93 16.70 -7.63
CA PHE A 29 -24.25 16.93 -6.24
C PHE A 29 -25.25 15.90 -5.75
N ARG A 30 -25.19 15.60 -4.46
CA ARG A 30 -26.20 14.80 -3.77
C ARG A 30 -26.71 15.57 -2.56
N PHE A 31 -27.98 15.37 -2.22
CA PHE A 31 -28.48 15.80 -0.92
C PHE A 31 -27.72 15.07 0.19
N TYR A 32 -27.17 15.83 1.14
CA TYR A 32 -26.43 15.32 2.29
C TYR A 32 -27.32 15.30 3.53
N SER A 33 -27.87 16.44 3.92
CA SER A 33 -28.77 16.58 5.07
C SER A 33 -29.53 17.90 5.06
N TRP A 34 -30.50 18.04 5.94
CA TRP A 34 -31.02 19.34 6.34
C TRP A 34 -30.10 20.00 7.37
N SER A 35 -30.23 21.31 7.58
CA SER A 35 -29.39 22.12 8.48
C SER A 35 -29.44 21.74 9.96
N ASP A 36 -30.44 20.94 10.36
CA ASP A 36 -30.59 20.39 11.70
C ASP A 36 -30.18 18.90 11.79
N GLY A 37 -29.54 18.38 10.76
CA GLY A 37 -28.95 17.04 10.73
C GLY A 37 -29.90 15.92 10.28
N VAL A 38 -31.15 16.22 9.95
CA VAL A 38 -32.08 15.21 9.41
C VAL A 38 -31.64 14.82 8.00
N THR A 39 -31.59 13.52 7.71
CA THR A 39 -31.13 12.99 6.40
C THR A 39 -32.27 12.44 5.53
N GLU A 40 -33.50 12.42 6.04
CA GLU A 40 -34.68 12.00 5.26
C GLU A 40 -35.07 13.09 4.25
N ASN A 41 -35.36 12.66 3.01
CA ASN A 41 -35.80 13.53 1.93
C ASN A 41 -36.76 12.76 1.00
N PRO A 42 -38.00 13.24 0.75
CA PRO A 42 -38.63 14.43 1.32
C PRO A 42 -38.78 14.40 2.84
N ARG A 43 -38.81 15.58 3.47
CA ARG A 43 -38.95 15.76 4.91
C ARG A 43 -40.26 16.45 5.27
N ILE A 44 -40.92 15.99 6.32
CA ILE A 44 -42.13 16.63 6.87
C ILE A 44 -41.77 17.44 8.13
N VAL A 45 -42.34 18.63 8.26
CA VAL A 45 -42.11 19.58 9.35
C VAL A 45 -43.44 20.09 9.90
N ASN A 46 -43.60 20.13 11.22
CA ASN A 46 -44.76 20.76 11.86
C ASN A 46 -44.59 22.28 11.93
N LEU A 47 -45.64 23.03 11.58
CA LEU A 47 -45.66 24.49 11.55
C LEU A 47 -46.10 25.06 12.91
N GLU A 48 -45.31 24.82 13.95
CA GLU A 48 -45.59 25.31 15.31
C GLU A 48 -45.03 26.73 15.55
N SER A 49 -43.95 27.08 14.84
CA SER A 49 -43.32 28.40 14.85
C SER A 49 -42.52 28.63 13.57
N ASP A 50 -42.09 29.87 13.34
CA ASP A 50 -41.17 30.20 12.26
C ASP A 50 -39.85 29.43 12.43
N THR A 51 -39.47 28.67 11.40
CA THR A 51 -38.27 27.82 11.41
C THR A 51 -37.55 27.97 10.08
N ASN A 52 -36.22 28.16 10.13
CA ASN A 52 -35.36 28.21 8.94
C ASN A 52 -34.66 26.87 8.76
N ILE A 53 -35.08 26.09 7.75
CA ILE A 53 -34.47 24.81 7.38
C ILE A 53 -33.80 24.98 6.02
N VAL A 54 -32.53 24.58 5.92
CA VAL A 54 -31.73 24.68 4.69
C VAL A 54 -31.32 23.28 4.26
N ALA A 55 -31.43 22.96 2.97
CA ALA A 55 -30.86 21.73 2.41
C ALA A 55 -29.34 21.91 2.23
N ILE A 56 -28.58 20.90 2.63
CA ILE A 56 -27.14 20.82 2.47
C ILE A 56 -26.88 19.78 1.39
N PHE A 57 -26.17 20.21 0.35
CA PHE A 57 -25.71 19.36 -0.75
C PHE A 57 -24.20 19.15 -0.65
N ASP A 58 -23.73 18.00 -1.08
CA ASP A 58 -22.31 17.62 -1.13
C ASP A 58 -21.92 17.20 -2.55
N GLU A 59 -20.68 17.46 -2.93
CA GLU A 59 -20.12 17.06 -4.23
C GLU A 59 -19.98 15.53 -4.30
N ILE A 60 -20.32 14.96 -5.44
CA ILE A 60 -20.10 13.54 -5.69
C ILE A 60 -18.63 13.36 -6.09
N LYS A 61 -17.91 12.56 -5.29
CA LYS A 61 -16.52 12.17 -5.56
C LYS A 61 -16.46 10.70 -5.93
N PHE A 62 -15.75 10.39 -7.01
CA PHE A 62 -15.45 9.01 -7.37
C PHE A 62 -14.11 8.61 -6.74
N VAL A 63 -14.14 7.69 -5.76
CA VAL A 63 -12.95 7.28 -5.03
C VAL A 63 -12.42 5.95 -5.58
N ILE A 64 -11.13 5.90 -5.88
CA ILE A 64 -10.41 4.72 -6.31
C ILE A 64 -9.36 4.39 -5.25
N ASP A 65 -9.53 3.26 -4.58
CA ASP A 65 -8.52 2.70 -3.67
C ASP A 65 -7.77 1.59 -4.38
N THR A 66 -6.46 1.73 -4.53
CA THR A 66 -5.64 0.71 -5.21
C THR A 66 -4.24 0.63 -4.64
N THR A 67 -3.55 -0.45 -5.00
CA THR A 67 -2.17 -0.71 -4.59
C THR A 67 -1.34 -1.04 -5.82
N ILE A 68 -0.19 -0.40 -5.94
CA ILE A 68 0.83 -0.73 -6.95
C ILE A 68 2.04 -1.35 -6.28
N ASN A 69 2.79 -2.18 -7.00
CA ASN A 69 4.08 -2.68 -6.52
C ASN A 69 5.20 -1.65 -6.75
N GLN A 70 6.29 -1.78 -6.00
CA GLN A 70 7.46 -0.92 -6.22
C GLN A 70 7.95 -0.98 -7.67
N GLY A 71 8.07 0.19 -8.30
CA GLY A 71 8.47 0.34 -9.70
C GLY A 71 7.33 0.33 -10.71
N GLU A 72 6.08 0.07 -10.28
CA GLU A 72 4.89 0.23 -11.12
C GLU A 72 4.38 1.68 -11.10
N VAL A 73 3.52 1.99 -12.08
CA VAL A 73 2.87 3.29 -12.23
C VAL A 73 1.38 3.06 -12.43
N TYR A 74 0.54 3.79 -11.68
CA TYR A 74 -0.88 3.82 -11.92
C TYR A 74 -1.20 4.88 -13.00
N SER A 75 -1.73 4.42 -14.15
CA SER A 75 -2.05 5.29 -15.30
C SER A 75 -3.55 5.34 -15.66
N GLY A 76 -4.43 4.93 -14.75
CA GLY A 76 -5.88 4.93 -14.96
C GLY A 76 -6.49 6.32 -14.76
N TYR A 77 -7.63 6.60 -15.40
CA TYR A 77 -8.41 7.83 -15.18
C TYR A 77 -7.61 9.14 -15.26
N GLY A 78 -6.60 9.20 -16.14
CA GLY A 78 -5.77 10.40 -16.32
C GLY A 78 -4.66 10.59 -15.28
N PHE A 79 -4.57 9.75 -14.25
CA PHE A 79 -3.46 9.76 -13.30
C PHE A 79 -2.18 9.20 -13.93
N ASN A 80 -1.03 9.53 -13.34
CA ASN A 80 0.27 8.98 -13.71
C ASN A 80 1.20 8.92 -12.48
N GLU A 81 0.80 8.12 -11.49
CA GLU A 81 1.39 8.16 -10.15
C GLU A 81 2.14 6.87 -9.81
N SER A 82 3.32 7.01 -9.21
CA SER A 82 4.19 5.88 -8.81
C SER A 82 4.56 5.88 -7.33
N GLU A 83 4.12 6.89 -6.60
CA GLU A 83 4.35 7.04 -5.18
C GLU A 83 3.03 6.88 -4.42
N GLN A 84 3.11 6.44 -3.16
CA GLN A 84 1.91 6.37 -2.33
C GLN A 84 1.38 7.78 -2.03
N GLY A 85 0.07 7.93 -1.98
CA GLY A 85 -0.55 9.21 -1.68
C GLY A 85 -2.01 9.28 -2.07
N THR A 86 -2.62 10.44 -1.82
CA THR A 86 -3.97 10.78 -2.29
C THR A 86 -3.86 11.82 -3.39
N TYR A 87 -4.39 11.51 -4.56
CA TYR A 87 -4.32 12.34 -5.76
C TYR A 87 -5.72 12.72 -6.25
N TYR A 88 -5.82 13.85 -6.93
CA TYR A 88 -7.08 14.42 -7.41
C TYR A 88 -7.01 14.68 -8.91
N GLN A 89 -8.02 14.23 -9.64
CA GLN A 89 -8.21 14.56 -11.05
C GLN A 89 -9.57 15.23 -11.22
N TYR A 90 -9.56 16.41 -11.83
CA TYR A 90 -10.76 17.18 -12.13
C TYR A 90 -11.12 16.97 -13.61
N PHE A 91 -12.38 16.65 -13.87
CA PHE A 91 -12.95 16.54 -15.20
C PHE A 91 -14.05 17.57 -15.36
N THR A 92 -13.89 18.49 -16.30
CA THR A 92 -14.89 19.48 -16.66
C THR A 92 -15.80 18.90 -17.73
N THR A 93 -17.11 18.92 -17.50
CA THR A 93 -18.11 18.70 -18.56
C THR A 93 -18.59 20.05 -19.10
N ASP A 94 -19.06 20.08 -20.35
CA ASP A 94 -19.60 21.30 -20.95
C ASP A 94 -20.82 21.85 -20.18
N ASP A 95 -21.47 21.01 -19.36
CA ASP A 95 -22.62 21.33 -18.52
C ASP A 95 -22.22 21.94 -17.15
N GLY A 96 -20.94 22.26 -16.92
CA GLY A 96 -20.44 22.87 -15.67
C GLY A 96 -20.39 21.91 -14.48
N CYS A 97 -20.59 20.62 -14.77
CA CYS A 97 -20.61 19.56 -13.79
C CYS A 97 -19.18 19.03 -13.65
N ASP A 98 -18.43 19.56 -12.69
CA ASP A 98 -17.03 19.19 -12.44
C ASP A 98 -16.97 17.89 -11.63
N SER A 99 -16.51 16.81 -12.25
CA SER A 99 -16.31 15.54 -11.55
C SER A 99 -14.91 15.50 -10.94
N THR A 100 -14.84 15.19 -9.65
CA THR A 100 -13.56 14.95 -8.96
C THR A 100 -13.37 13.44 -8.78
N VAL A 101 -12.32 12.90 -9.37
CA VAL A 101 -11.83 11.55 -9.08
C VAL A 101 -10.72 11.66 -8.02
N VAL A 102 -10.85 10.89 -6.95
CA VAL A 102 -9.87 10.78 -5.87
C VAL A 102 -9.20 9.43 -5.96
N LEU A 103 -7.88 9.40 -6.12
CA LEU A 103 -7.09 8.17 -6.08
C LEU A 103 -6.38 8.09 -4.73
N ASN A 104 -6.66 7.06 -3.94
CA ASN A 104 -5.85 6.67 -2.80
C ASN A 104 -4.92 5.53 -3.23
N LEU A 105 -3.66 5.87 -3.47
CA LEU A 105 -2.64 4.95 -3.94
C LEU A 105 -1.80 4.45 -2.77
N THR A 106 -1.82 3.14 -2.54
CA THR A 106 -0.91 2.48 -1.60
C THR A 106 0.25 1.86 -2.37
N LEU A 107 1.45 1.87 -1.78
CA LEU A 107 2.61 1.21 -2.36
C LEU A 107 2.87 -0.11 -1.64
N ASN A 108 2.81 -1.21 -2.39
CA ASN A 108 3.28 -2.50 -1.93
C ASN A 108 4.79 -2.61 -2.16
N VAL A 109 5.54 -2.31 -1.11
CA VAL A 109 6.99 -2.53 -1.09
C VAL A 109 7.22 -3.96 -0.63
N SER A 110 7.59 -4.85 -1.56
CA SER A 110 8.15 -6.14 -1.20
C SER A 110 9.55 -5.92 -0.63
N LEU A 111 9.65 -5.75 0.69
CA LEU A 111 10.91 -5.66 1.41
C LEU A 111 11.58 -7.05 1.44
N ASN A 112 12.21 -7.42 0.33
CA ASN A 112 13.22 -8.49 0.34
C ASN A 112 14.64 -7.96 0.64
N ASP A 113 14.77 -6.70 1.05
CA ASP A 113 15.99 -6.17 1.65
C ASP A 113 15.76 -5.96 3.15
N VAL A 114 15.66 -7.07 3.89
CA VAL A 114 16.25 -7.05 5.23
C VAL A 114 17.70 -6.67 5.01
N GLU A 115 18.26 -5.68 5.70
CA GLU A 115 19.71 -5.53 5.75
C GLU A 115 20.30 -6.89 6.18
N GLU A 116 20.72 -7.67 5.18
CA GLU A 116 21.31 -8.95 5.44
C GLU A 116 22.61 -8.64 6.15
N SER A 117 22.80 -9.18 7.36
CA SER A 117 24.12 -9.43 7.91
C SER A 117 24.86 -10.26 6.86
N THR A 118 25.46 -9.58 5.88
CA THR A 118 26.08 -10.22 4.72
C THR A 118 27.45 -10.70 5.17
N ILE A 119 27.70 -11.98 4.94
CA ILE A 119 29.03 -12.56 5.10
C ILE A 119 29.55 -13.00 3.75
N SER A 120 30.75 -12.51 3.41
CA SER A 120 31.45 -12.87 2.18
C SER A 120 32.49 -13.95 2.46
N LEU A 121 32.74 -14.80 1.45
CA LEU A 121 33.65 -15.93 1.54
C LEU A 121 34.67 -15.83 0.42
N TYR A 122 35.95 -15.94 0.74
CA TYR A 122 37.01 -15.79 -0.24
C TYR A 122 38.30 -16.55 0.13
N PRO A 123 39.05 -17.05 -0.87
CA PRO A 123 38.69 -17.10 -2.28
C PRO A 123 37.63 -18.18 -2.58
N ASN A 124 36.82 -17.98 -3.61
CA ASN A 124 35.98 -19.01 -4.22
C ASN A 124 36.05 -18.85 -5.75
N PRO A 125 36.61 -19.82 -6.52
CA PRO A 125 37.14 -21.10 -6.09
C PRO A 125 38.31 -21.02 -5.09
N THR A 126 38.43 -22.03 -4.24
CA THR A 126 39.49 -22.15 -3.23
C THR A 126 40.45 -23.29 -3.56
N ARG A 127 41.70 -23.15 -3.10
CA ARG A 127 42.69 -24.24 -3.07
C ARG A 127 42.69 -25.02 -1.77
N GLY A 128 41.81 -24.71 -0.82
CA GLY A 128 41.78 -25.33 0.51
C GLY A 128 41.33 -24.37 1.60
N GLU A 129 41.89 -23.16 1.61
CA GLU A 129 41.60 -22.16 2.63
C GLU A 129 40.48 -21.22 2.20
N ILE A 130 39.54 -20.96 3.11
CA ILE A 130 38.42 -20.05 2.89
C ILE A 130 38.36 -19.11 4.09
N ASN A 131 38.42 -17.81 3.82
CA ASN A 131 38.23 -16.74 4.80
C ASN A 131 36.81 -16.21 4.73
N PHE A 132 36.32 -15.70 5.85
CA PHE A 132 35.04 -15.04 6.01
C PHE A 132 35.28 -13.57 6.35
N SER A 133 34.42 -12.66 5.87
CA SER A 133 34.54 -11.23 6.19
C SER A 133 34.31 -10.89 7.66
N ASP A 134 33.72 -11.81 8.43
CA ASP A 134 33.52 -11.67 9.87
C ASP A 134 33.60 -13.07 10.55
N MET A 135 33.60 -13.11 11.87
CA MET A 135 33.56 -14.33 12.67
C MET A 135 32.21 -15.04 12.51
N VAL A 136 32.25 -16.33 12.19
CA VAL A 136 31.07 -17.21 12.13
C VAL A 136 30.98 -18.01 13.42
N GLY A 137 29.79 -18.02 14.04
CA GLY A 137 29.55 -18.77 15.28
C GLY A 137 29.65 -20.27 15.07
N GLU A 138 29.10 -20.78 13.97
CA GLU A 138 29.19 -22.19 13.61
C GLU A 138 29.15 -22.41 12.09
N ILE A 139 29.98 -23.34 11.60
CA ILE A 139 30.11 -23.73 10.21
C ILE A 139 29.92 -25.24 10.09
N GLU A 140 28.95 -25.69 9.29
CA GLU A 140 28.80 -27.09 8.88
C GLU A 140 29.30 -27.23 7.43
N VAL A 141 30.37 -27.98 7.23
CA VAL A 141 30.89 -28.34 5.91
C VAL A 141 30.16 -29.57 5.42
N MET A 142 29.44 -29.45 4.31
CA MET A 142 28.58 -30.50 3.76
C MET A 142 29.03 -30.92 2.35
N ASP A 143 28.90 -32.21 2.05
CA ASP A 143 29.02 -32.70 0.67
C ASP A 143 27.77 -32.38 -0.16
N MET A 144 27.78 -32.80 -1.44
CA MET A 144 26.67 -32.54 -2.37
C MET A 144 25.35 -33.26 -2.03
N THR A 145 25.39 -34.25 -1.13
CA THR A 145 24.19 -34.94 -0.62
C THR A 145 23.64 -34.30 0.66
N GLY A 146 24.31 -33.26 1.17
CA GLY A 146 23.98 -32.60 2.43
C GLY A 146 24.56 -33.28 3.66
N LYS A 147 25.42 -34.30 3.50
CA LYS A 147 26.06 -34.97 4.63
C LYS A 147 27.07 -34.02 5.27
N ILE A 148 26.94 -33.80 6.58
CA ILE A 148 27.88 -33.01 7.37
C ILE A 148 29.19 -33.80 7.51
N MET A 149 30.25 -33.25 6.94
CA MET A 149 31.60 -33.81 6.99
C MET A 149 32.41 -33.24 8.17
N LYS A 150 32.18 -31.98 8.52
CA LYS A 150 32.88 -31.31 9.62
C LYS A 150 32.03 -30.17 10.19
N LYS A 151 32.19 -29.93 11.49
CA LYS A 151 31.58 -28.83 12.22
C LYS A 151 32.67 -28.01 12.91
N ILE A 152 32.64 -26.69 12.75
CA ILE A 152 33.66 -25.76 13.22
C ILE A 152 32.95 -24.59 13.90
N LEU A 153 33.47 -24.10 15.03
CA LEU A 153 32.85 -23.05 15.82
C LEU A 153 33.74 -21.81 15.89
N ASN A 154 33.12 -20.64 15.96
CA ASN A 154 33.71 -19.34 16.29
C ASN A 154 35.02 -19.04 15.54
N THR A 155 34.95 -18.99 14.21
CA THR A 155 36.12 -18.75 13.35
C THR A 155 35.83 -17.80 12.21
N SER A 156 36.84 -17.07 11.74
CA SER A 156 36.82 -16.26 10.53
C SER A 156 37.58 -16.91 9.35
N ASN A 157 38.05 -18.15 9.50
CA ASN A 157 38.58 -18.95 8.40
C ASN A 157 38.39 -20.46 8.63
N ILE A 158 38.42 -21.22 7.54
CA ILE A 158 38.48 -22.69 7.56
C ILE A 158 39.47 -23.20 6.52
N ASN A 159 40.02 -24.39 6.78
CA ASN A 159 40.79 -25.16 5.80
C ASN A 159 40.03 -26.45 5.48
N ILE A 160 39.86 -26.74 4.19
CA ILE A 160 39.21 -27.92 3.61
C ILE A 160 40.14 -28.71 2.66
N ASP A 161 41.46 -28.62 2.83
CA ASP A 161 42.45 -29.34 2.00
C ASP A 161 42.36 -30.86 2.09
N PHE A 162 41.78 -31.36 3.18
CA PHE A 162 41.52 -32.78 3.37
C PHE A 162 40.40 -33.31 2.46
N LEU A 163 39.67 -32.43 1.76
CA LEU A 163 38.60 -32.79 0.84
C LEU A 163 39.09 -32.82 -0.62
N PRO A 164 38.64 -33.78 -1.44
CA PRO A 164 38.90 -33.79 -2.87
C PRO A 164 38.40 -32.53 -3.58
N ALA A 165 38.94 -32.25 -4.76
CA ALA A 165 38.40 -31.22 -5.65
C ALA A 165 36.93 -31.51 -6.00
N GLY A 166 36.08 -30.47 -5.97
CA GLY A 166 34.64 -30.62 -6.14
C GLY A 166 33.83 -29.47 -5.56
N PHE A 167 32.51 -29.67 -5.50
CA PHE A 167 31.55 -28.73 -4.94
C PHE A 167 31.16 -29.13 -3.52
N TYR A 168 31.12 -28.15 -2.62
CA TYR A 168 30.69 -28.32 -1.24
C TYR A 168 29.73 -27.20 -0.85
N TYR A 169 28.95 -27.44 0.19
CA TYR A 169 28.10 -26.42 0.81
C TYR A 169 28.60 -26.13 2.22
N LEU A 170 28.67 -24.84 2.56
CA LEU A 170 28.90 -24.38 3.92
C LEU A 170 27.58 -23.84 4.46
N ARG A 171 27.10 -24.41 5.57
CA ARG A 171 26.02 -23.83 6.36
C ARG A 171 26.63 -23.00 7.48
N LEU A 172 26.39 -21.70 7.47
CA LEU A 172 26.93 -20.73 8.39
C LEU A 172 25.83 -20.30 9.36
N HIS A 173 26.07 -20.44 10.65
CA HIS A 173 25.27 -19.80 11.69
C HIS A 173 25.99 -18.50 12.06
N TYR A 174 25.48 -17.39 11.54
CA TYR A 174 26.06 -16.07 11.69
C TYR A 174 25.02 -15.13 12.30
N GLN A 175 25.30 -14.65 13.51
CA GLN A 175 24.33 -13.94 14.34
C GLN A 175 23.05 -14.78 14.48
N ASP A 176 21.87 -14.21 14.23
CA ASP A 176 20.59 -14.92 14.28
C ASP A 176 20.19 -15.56 12.94
N LYS A 177 21.11 -15.63 11.97
CA LYS A 177 20.85 -16.10 10.60
C LYS A 177 21.57 -17.41 10.30
N ILE A 178 20.93 -18.24 9.47
CA ILE A 178 21.51 -19.43 8.87
C ILE A 178 21.67 -19.17 7.37
N LEU A 179 22.91 -19.16 6.88
CA LEU A 179 23.25 -18.92 5.48
C LEU A 179 23.83 -20.19 4.87
N ILE A 180 23.43 -20.55 3.65
CA ILE A 180 24.07 -21.64 2.90
C ILE A 180 24.85 -21.05 1.73
N ARG A 181 26.10 -21.48 1.57
CA ARG A 181 27.01 -20.99 0.52
C ARG A 181 27.68 -22.15 -0.19
N LYS A 182 27.63 -22.13 -1.52
CA LYS A 182 28.34 -23.09 -2.37
C LYS A 182 29.80 -22.66 -2.52
N VAL A 183 30.73 -23.57 -2.31
CA VAL A 183 32.17 -23.37 -2.52
C VAL A 183 32.73 -24.40 -3.49
N ILE A 184 33.72 -23.97 -4.28
CA ILE A 184 34.38 -24.80 -5.29
C ILE A 184 35.82 -25.04 -4.82
N LYS A 185 36.19 -26.29 -4.55
CA LYS A 185 37.58 -26.70 -4.26
C LYS A 185 38.25 -27.17 -5.54
N GLN A 186 39.41 -26.59 -5.85
CA GLN A 186 40.29 -26.98 -6.95
C GLN A 186 41.54 -27.69 -6.44
#